data_AF-A0A831LCH1-F1
#
_entry.id   AF-A0A831LCH1-F1
#
_cell.length_a   1.000
_cell.length_b   1.000
_cell.length_c   1.000
_cell.angle_alpha   90.00
_cell.angle_beta   90.00
_cell.angle_gamma   90.00
#
_symmetry.space_group_name_H-M   'P 1'
#
loop_
_entity.id
_entity.type
_entity.pdbx_description
1 polymer ?
#
loop_
_entity_poly.entity_id
_entity_poly.type
_entity_poly.pdbx_seq_one_letter_code
_entity_poly.pdbx_strand_id
1 'polypeptide(L)'
;MISVNEYALDLFEELAEYPEDFNAIFHQLDNGARIVDCGVKARGGYAAGKRFTEICMGGLADISFRMGQIQHVPMPFIDVSTDFPAIACLGAQEAGWRITHEKYFAMGSGPARALSLNPKECYDIIEYQDDCDYAVICLESDQLPSQAVMQKIADGCNVDVANVCAVVAPTASVVGSIQVAGRCVETAVYRLEQLHYDPKKIICACGSAPVPPVKSDSTKAMGCTNDATIYYGQINLTIDDPGIADYIDRIPSNTSSSYGKPFYDTFKEANFDFFKIDQGLFAPAEVTINEVSEGKVYRCGAVNTEVALKSFGYL
;
A
#
# COMPACT_ATOMS: atom_id res chain seq x y z
N MET A 1 -11.88 18.47 10.24
CA MET A 1 -11.01 17.91 9.18
C MET A 1 -10.90 16.42 9.46
N ILE A 2 -10.75 15.57 8.45
CA ILE A 2 -10.53 14.12 8.68
C ILE A 2 -9.11 13.95 9.20
N SER A 3 -8.95 13.28 10.35
CA SER A 3 -7.63 12.89 10.86
C SER A 3 -7.37 11.42 10.56
N VAL A 4 -6.37 11.15 9.72
CA VAL A 4 -5.96 9.78 9.40
C VAL A 4 -5.26 9.10 10.58
N ASN A 5 -4.60 9.88 11.45
CA ASN A 5 -3.95 9.34 12.65
C ASN A 5 -4.97 8.98 13.73
N GLU A 6 -6.00 9.79 13.97
CA GLU A 6 -7.05 9.45 14.94
C GLU A 6 -7.78 8.16 14.56
N TYR A 7 -8.24 8.02 13.31
CA TYR A 7 -8.94 6.81 12.88
C TYR A 7 -8.05 5.57 12.86
N ALA A 8 -6.80 5.72 12.45
CA ALA A 8 -5.86 4.60 12.49
C ALA A 8 -5.42 4.24 13.91
N LEU A 9 -5.47 5.17 14.86
CA LEU A 9 -5.19 4.91 16.26
C LEU A 9 -6.24 3.95 16.83
N ASP A 10 -7.53 4.19 16.59
CA ASP A 10 -8.60 3.27 17.02
C ASP A 10 -8.37 1.85 16.48
N LEU A 11 -7.96 1.74 15.21
CA LEU A 11 -7.62 0.49 14.56
C LEU A 11 -6.37 -0.18 15.17
N PHE A 12 -5.38 0.61 15.57
CA PHE A 12 -4.17 0.16 16.25
C PHE A 12 -4.46 -0.31 17.68
N GLU A 13 -5.31 0.39 18.43
CA GLU A 13 -5.65 0.03 19.81
C GLU A 13 -6.27 -1.36 19.88
N GLU A 14 -7.14 -1.72 18.93
CA GLU A 14 -7.70 -3.09 18.87
C GLU A 14 -6.61 -4.15 18.65
N LEU A 15 -5.61 -3.88 17.80
CA LEU A 15 -4.45 -4.78 17.63
C LEU A 15 -3.61 -4.89 18.90
N ALA A 16 -3.43 -3.77 19.61
CA ALA A 16 -2.60 -3.69 20.79
C ALA A 16 -3.27 -4.32 22.02
N GLU A 17 -4.60 -4.19 22.14
CA GLU A 17 -5.40 -4.72 23.23
C GLU A 17 -5.64 -6.24 23.06
N TYR A 18 -5.88 -6.70 21.83
CA TYR A 18 -6.20 -8.11 21.53
C TYR A 18 -5.23 -8.76 20.52
N PRO A 19 -3.89 -8.70 20.71
CA PRO A 19 -2.93 -9.14 19.70
C PRO A 19 -3.06 -10.63 19.34
N GLU A 20 -3.56 -11.46 20.28
CA GLU A 20 -3.76 -12.89 20.10
C GLU A 20 -4.80 -13.22 19.01
N ASP A 21 -5.86 -12.40 18.90
CA ASP A 21 -6.91 -12.57 17.88
C ASP A 21 -6.38 -12.35 16.46
N PHE A 22 -5.26 -11.62 16.34
CA PHE A 22 -4.58 -11.32 15.09
C PHE A 22 -3.34 -12.19 14.85
N ASN A 23 -2.99 -13.08 15.78
CA ASN A 23 -1.68 -13.76 15.82
C ASN A 23 -0.49 -12.77 15.77
N ALA A 24 -0.66 -11.60 16.39
CA ALA A 24 0.32 -10.53 16.50
C ALA A 24 1.02 -10.58 17.88
N ILE A 25 2.04 -9.74 18.06
CA ILE A 25 2.72 -9.57 19.36
C ILE A 25 2.82 -8.08 19.66
N PHE A 26 2.27 -7.64 20.80
CA PHE A 26 2.39 -6.27 21.27
C PHE A 26 3.69 -6.05 22.06
N HIS A 27 4.31 -4.90 21.85
CA HIS A 27 5.49 -4.42 22.54
C HIS A 27 5.31 -2.96 22.94
N GLN A 28 5.69 -2.62 24.17
CA GLN A 28 5.91 -1.24 24.59
C GLN A 28 7.38 -1.06 24.95
N LEU A 29 8.01 -0.03 24.38
CA LEU A 29 9.40 0.31 24.63
C LEU A 29 9.56 1.19 25.87
N ASP A 30 10.78 1.30 26.42
CA ASP A 30 11.05 2.09 27.63
C ASP A 30 10.74 3.60 27.46
N ASN A 31 10.81 4.11 26.22
CA ASN A 31 10.44 5.50 25.90
C ASN A 31 8.93 5.67 25.65
N GLY A 32 8.12 4.65 25.91
CA GLY A 32 6.65 4.70 25.80
C GLY A 32 6.09 4.32 24.42
N ALA A 33 6.91 4.35 23.37
CA ALA A 33 6.50 3.98 22.01
C ALA A 33 5.93 2.56 21.95
N ARG A 34 4.90 2.39 21.13
CA ARG A 34 4.14 1.14 21.04
C ARG A 34 4.32 0.49 19.67
N ILE A 35 4.52 -0.81 19.66
CA ILE A 35 4.77 -1.59 18.45
C ILE A 35 3.90 -2.83 18.48
N VAL A 36 3.21 -3.10 17.37
CA VAL A 36 2.60 -4.41 17.11
C VAL A 36 3.40 -5.09 16.02
N ASP A 37 4.05 -6.21 16.38
CA ASP A 37 4.68 -7.12 15.45
C ASP A 37 3.60 -7.97 14.76
N CYS A 38 3.45 -7.79 13.45
CA CYS A 38 2.48 -8.49 12.61
C CYS A 38 3.12 -9.58 11.74
N GLY A 39 4.43 -9.84 11.83
CA GLY A 39 5.06 -10.84 10.96
C GLY A 39 6.58 -11.06 11.08
N VAL A 40 7.29 -10.35 11.96
CA VAL A 40 8.73 -10.52 12.18
C VAL A 40 8.99 -11.75 13.05
N LYS A 41 8.44 -11.76 14.28
CA LYS A 41 8.40 -12.93 15.17
C LYS A 41 6.99 -13.47 15.29
N ALA A 42 6.00 -12.59 15.18
CA ALA A 42 4.60 -12.95 15.12
C ALA A 42 4.28 -13.75 13.84
N ARG A 43 3.26 -14.60 13.91
CA ARG A 43 2.79 -15.36 12.74
C ARG A 43 1.98 -14.47 11.79
N GLY A 44 1.20 -13.54 12.35
CA GLY A 44 0.21 -12.77 11.60
C GLY A 44 -0.87 -13.65 10.96
N GLY A 45 -1.54 -13.12 9.95
CA GLY A 45 -2.60 -13.82 9.24
C GLY A 45 -3.49 -12.85 8.46
N TYR A 46 -4.65 -13.32 8.00
CA TYR A 46 -5.60 -12.47 7.25
C TYR A 46 -6.17 -11.33 8.09
N ALA A 47 -6.51 -11.58 9.35
CA ALA A 47 -7.01 -10.53 10.25
C ALA A 47 -5.94 -9.43 10.46
N ALA A 48 -4.70 -9.82 10.77
CA ALA A 48 -3.59 -8.88 10.91
C ALA A 48 -3.30 -8.14 9.59
N GLY A 49 -3.32 -8.83 8.45
CA GLY A 49 -3.10 -8.24 7.13
C GLY A 49 -4.18 -7.24 6.74
N LYS A 50 -5.45 -7.58 6.99
CA LYS A 50 -6.58 -6.65 6.82
C LYS A 50 -6.35 -5.40 7.66
N ARG A 51 -6.10 -5.57 8.95
CA ARG A 51 -5.95 -4.44 9.87
C ARG A 51 -4.74 -3.58 9.55
N PHE A 52 -3.61 -4.18 9.19
CA PHE A 52 -2.43 -3.46 8.71
C PHE A 52 -2.76 -2.61 7.47
N THR A 53 -3.55 -3.14 6.54
CA THR A 53 -3.98 -2.42 5.33
C THR A 53 -4.94 -1.28 5.66
N GLU A 54 -5.91 -1.49 6.54
CA GLU A 54 -6.83 -0.45 7.03
C GLU A 54 -6.07 0.71 7.69
N ILE A 55 -5.08 0.39 8.54
CA ILE A 55 -4.18 1.36 9.17
C ILE A 55 -3.36 2.10 8.11
N CYS A 56 -2.76 1.40 7.13
CA CYS A 56 -2.05 2.05 6.03
C CYS A 56 -2.93 3.10 5.34
N MET A 57 -4.22 2.81 5.13
CA MET A 57 -5.18 3.70 4.47
C MET A 57 -5.80 4.74 5.42
N GLY A 58 -5.29 4.89 6.64
CA GLY A 58 -5.76 5.87 7.61
C GLY A 58 -7.17 5.64 8.13
N GLY A 59 -7.67 4.39 8.09
CA GLY A 59 -9.04 4.06 8.44
C GLY A 59 -10.10 4.58 7.44
N LEU A 60 -9.69 5.04 6.26
CA LEU A 60 -10.58 5.61 5.24
C LEU A 60 -10.92 4.63 4.11
N ALA A 61 -10.75 3.33 4.35
CA ALA A 61 -11.04 2.29 3.37
C ALA A 61 -11.66 1.05 4.01
N ASP A 62 -12.56 0.41 3.28
CA ASP A 62 -13.06 -0.93 3.62
C ASP A 62 -12.21 -1.99 2.90
N ILE A 63 -11.79 -2.98 3.69
CA ILE A 63 -10.96 -4.09 3.23
C ILE A 63 -11.71 -5.40 3.48
N SER A 64 -11.87 -6.20 2.42
CA SER A 64 -12.49 -7.52 2.52
C SER A 64 -11.74 -8.56 1.70
N PHE A 65 -12.06 -9.83 1.93
CA PHE A 65 -11.48 -10.94 1.19
C PHE A 65 -12.56 -11.83 0.60
N ARG A 66 -12.26 -12.39 -0.56
CA ARG A 66 -13.08 -13.42 -1.20
C ARG A 66 -12.19 -14.49 -1.80
N MET A 67 -12.75 -15.68 -1.96
CA MET A 67 -12.14 -16.69 -2.83
C MET A 67 -12.52 -16.39 -4.29
N GLY A 68 -11.55 -16.52 -5.18
CA GLY A 68 -11.72 -16.45 -6.62
C GLY A 68 -10.82 -17.46 -7.31
N GLN A 69 -10.55 -17.23 -8.59
CA GLN A 69 -9.60 -18.03 -9.35
C GLN A 69 -8.92 -17.21 -10.45
N ILE A 70 -7.66 -17.50 -10.71
CA ILE A 70 -6.96 -17.05 -11.92
C ILE A 70 -6.83 -18.26 -12.83
N GLN A 71 -7.47 -18.20 -14.01
CA GLN A 71 -7.68 -19.36 -14.87
C GLN A 71 -8.33 -20.52 -14.08
N HIS A 72 -7.57 -21.58 -13.82
CA HIS A 72 -8.01 -22.79 -13.12
C HIS A 72 -7.50 -22.89 -11.67
N VAL A 73 -6.73 -21.90 -11.20
CA VAL A 73 -6.10 -21.90 -9.87
C VAL A 73 -6.97 -21.12 -8.88
N PRO A 74 -7.57 -21.78 -7.86
CA PRO A 74 -8.32 -21.08 -6.83
C PRO A 74 -7.37 -20.31 -5.91
N MET A 75 -7.71 -19.05 -5.61
CA MET A 75 -6.89 -18.22 -4.72
C MET A 75 -7.70 -17.11 -4.04
N PRO A 76 -7.23 -16.61 -2.88
CA PRO A 76 -7.77 -15.45 -2.22
C PRO A 76 -7.55 -14.17 -3.02
N PHE A 77 -8.52 -13.26 -2.95
CA PHE A 77 -8.45 -11.89 -3.43
C PHE A 77 -8.69 -10.94 -2.27
N ILE A 78 -7.98 -9.82 -2.30
CA ILE A 78 -8.28 -8.64 -1.47
C ILE A 78 -9.13 -7.69 -2.30
N ASP A 79 -10.23 -7.24 -1.73
CA ASP A 79 -11.09 -6.19 -2.29
C ASP A 79 -10.94 -4.95 -1.40
N VAL A 80 -10.71 -3.79 -2.04
CA VAL A 80 -10.42 -2.50 -1.39
C VAL A 80 -11.40 -1.47 -1.91
N SER A 81 -12.00 -0.66 -1.03
CA SER A 81 -12.82 0.48 -1.46
C SER A 81 -12.62 1.69 -0.56
N THR A 82 -12.64 2.89 -1.13
CA THR A 82 -12.49 4.16 -0.40
C THR A 82 -13.24 5.29 -1.10
N ASP A 83 -13.86 6.14 -0.29
CA ASP A 83 -14.48 7.41 -0.71
C ASP A 83 -13.55 8.62 -0.51
N PHE A 84 -12.28 8.38 -0.14
CA PHE A 84 -11.26 9.42 0.04
C PHE A 84 -9.95 9.06 -0.69
N PRO A 85 -9.96 8.79 -2.01
CA PRO A 85 -8.83 8.16 -2.69
C PRO A 85 -7.51 8.93 -2.54
N ALA A 86 -7.52 10.26 -2.72
CA ALA A 86 -6.31 11.07 -2.59
C ALA A 86 -5.70 11.00 -1.18
N ILE A 87 -6.53 11.12 -0.13
CA ILE A 87 -6.06 11.10 1.26
C ILE A 87 -5.65 9.68 1.66
N ALA A 88 -6.51 8.69 1.43
CA ALA A 88 -6.28 7.31 1.85
C ALA A 88 -5.08 6.67 1.14
N CYS A 89 -4.95 6.89 -0.18
CA CYS A 89 -3.87 6.30 -0.98
C CYS A 89 -2.57 7.10 -0.90
N LEU A 90 -2.61 8.41 -1.18
CA LEU A 90 -1.39 9.23 -1.26
C LEU A 90 -1.01 9.83 0.09
N GLY A 91 -1.98 10.38 0.81
CA GLY A 91 -1.76 11.02 2.13
C GLY A 91 -1.45 10.04 3.26
N ALA A 92 -1.82 8.76 3.12
CA ALA A 92 -1.55 7.73 4.12
C ALA A 92 -0.83 6.51 3.51
N GLN A 93 -1.48 5.73 2.66
CA GLN A 93 -1.02 4.38 2.30
C GLN A 93 0.33 4.33 1.58
N GLU A 94 0.62 5.28 0.69
CA GLU A 94 1.86 5.31 -0.09
C GLU A 94 3.10 5.14 0.81
N ALA A 95 4.04 4.30 0.36
CA ALA A 95 5.30 4.06 1.05
C ALA A 95 6.32 5.19 0.79
N GLY A 96 5.93 6.44 1.10
CA GLY A 96 6.70 7.64 0.76
C GLY A 96 7.82 8.01 1.74
N TRP A 97 7.87 7.40 2.93
CA TRP A 97 8.82 7.79 3.97
C TRP A 97 9.92 6.76 4.19
N ARG A 98 11.15 7.08 3.81
CA ARG A 98 12.31 6.21 4.06
C ARG A 98 12.82 6.37 5.50
N ILE A 99 12.67 5.33 6.32
CA ILE A 99 13.15 5.32 7.71
C ILE A 99 14.52 4.66 7.77
N THR A 100 15.55 5.43 8.14
CA THR A 100 16.93 4.97 8.25
C THR A 100 17.53 5.34 9.61
N HIS A 101 18.18 4.38 10.27
CA HIS A 101 18.97 4.63 11.47
C HIS A 101 20.00 3.52 11.66
N GLU A 102 21.30 3.85 11.63
CA GLU A 102 22.39 2.88 11.64
C GLU A 102 22.20 1.80 10.55
N LYS A 103 21.95 0.54 10.96
CA LYS A 103 21.69 -0.60 10.06
C LYS A 103 20.21 -0.84 9.80
N TYR A 104 19.32 -0.13 10.48
CA TYR A 104 17.88 -0.26 10.31
C TYR A 104 17.44 0.50 9.06
N PHE A 105 16.66 -0.18 8.22
CA PHE A 105 15.99 0.38 7.05
C PHE A 105 14.56 -0.16 7.01
N ALA A 106 13.60 0.73 6.77
CA ALA A 106 12.22 0.35 6.50
C ALA A 106 11.58 1.37 5.55
N MET A 107 10.66 0.88 4.74
CA MET A 107 9.71 1.75 4.03
C MET A 107 8.55 2.05 4.97
N GLY A 108 8.37 3.33 5.28
CA GLY A 108 7.30 3.87 6.10
C GLY A 108 6.10 4.27 5.26
N SER A 109 4.96 3.66 5.58
CA SER A 109 3.63 3.99 5.06
C SER A 109 2.74 4.45 6.20
N GLY A 110 1.55 4.92 5.86
CA GLY A 110 0.49 5.19 6.82
C GLY A 110 0.43 6.62 7.35
N PRO A 111 -0.52 6.88 8.26
CA PRO A 111 -0.96 8.21 8.71
C PRO A 111 0.12 9.13 9.26
N ALA A 112 1.16 8.61 9.89
CA ALA A 112 2.28 9.40 10.41
C ALA A 112 2.96 10.26 9.32
N ARG A 113 2.85 9.85 8.05
CA ARG A 113 3.35 10.64 6.92
C ARG A 113 2.62 11.97 6.77
N ALA A 114 1.34 12.05 7.13
CA ALA A 114 0.53 13.27 7.04
C ALA A 114 0.85 14.31 8.12
N LEU A 115 1.54 13.91 9.19
CA LEU A 115 2.13 14.82 10.19
C LEU A 115 3.53 15.25 9.76
N SER A 116 4.35 14.29 9.31
CA SER A 116 5.74 14.54 8.95
C SER A 116 5.96 15.13 7.55
N LEU A 117 4.90 15.17 6.74
CA LEU A 117 4.87 15.63 5.36
C LEU A 117 5.90 14.93 4.46
N ASN A 118 5.92 13.59 4.46
CA ASN A 118 6.88 12.79 3.67
C ASN A 118 6.24 12.05 2.47
N PRO A 119 6.54 12.44 1.21
CA PRO A 119 7.23 13.68 0.79
C PRO A 119 6.30 14.90 0.83
N LYS A 120 6.86 16.11 0.95
CA LYS A 120 6.06 17.34 1.16
C LYS A 120 5.18 17.66 -0.04
N GLU A 121 5.72 17.44 -1.24
CA GLU A 121 5.07 17.72 -2.51
C GLU A 121 3.73 16.98 -2.65
N CYS A 122 3.64 15.75 -2.11
CA CYS A 122 2.40 14.99 -2.08
C CYS A 122 1.29 15.77 -1.36
N TYR A 123 1.57 16.28 -0.16
CA TYR A 123 0.61 17.00 0.69
C TYR A 123 0.19 18.35 0.11
N ASP A 124 1.10 19.02 -0.60
CA ASP A 124 0.79 20.23 -1.35
C ASP A 124 -0.19 19.92 -2.52
N ILE A 125 0.00 18.80 -3.23
CA ILE A 125 -0.88 18.38 -4.35
C ILE A 125 -2.28 18.01 -3.87
N ILE A 126 -2.37 17.16 -2.84
CA ILE A 126 -3.67 16.69 -2.32
C ILE A 126 -4.35 17.67 -1.36
N GLU A 127 -3.68 18.79 -1.03
CA GLU A 127 -4.15 19.83 -0.12
C GLU A 127 -4.60 19.27 1.24
N TYR A 128 -3.79 18.38 1.80
CA TYR A 128 -4.08 17.69 3.05
C TYR A 128 -2.87 17.76 3.99
N GLN A 129 -3.13 17.99 5.26
CA GLN A 129 -2.17 17.82 6.35
C GLN A 129 -2.98 17.40 7.57
N ASP A 130 -2.49 16.41 8.30
CA ASP A 130 -3.15 15.98 9.53
C ASP A 130 -2.72 16.87 10.71
N ASP A 131 -3.56 16.92 11.73
CA ASP A 131 -3.34 17.63 12.99
C ASP A 131 -3.77 16.71 14.13
N CYS A 132 -2.80 15.98 14.70
CA CYS A 132 -3.04 14.96 15.73
C CYS A 132 -1.82 14.84 16.65
N ASP A 133 -2.06 14.59 17.94
CA ASP A 133 -1.02 14.36 18.94
C ASP A 133 -0.43 12.93 18.91
N TYR A 134 -0.99 12.06 18.07
CA TYR A 134 -0.57 10.66 17.87
C TYR A 134 -0.09 10.42 16.45
N ALA A 135 0.95 9.59 16.31
CA ALA A 135 1.47 9.19 15.01
C ALA A 135 1.39 7.67 14.84
N VAL A 136 0.64 7.21 13.83
CA VAL A 136 0.51 5.79 13.50
C VAL A 136 1.24 5.49 12.20
N ILE A 137 2.25 4.61 12.25
CA ILE A 137 3.09 4.26 11.11
C ILE A 137 3.07 2.76 10.80
N CYS A 138 3.12 2.43 9.53
CA CYS A 138 3.26 1.06 9.04
C CYS A 138 4.67 0.87 8.48
N LEU A 139 5.41 -0.11 8.98
CA LEU A 139 6.79 -0.36 8.59
C LEU A 139 6.91 -1.71 7.87
N GLU A 140 7.33 -1.66 6.61
CA GLU A 140 7.76 -2.86 5.89
C GLU A 140 9.23 -3.14 6.23
N SER A 141 9.46 -4.09 7.14
CA SER A 141 10.80 -4.44 7.64
C SER A 141 10.86 -5.86 8.19
N ASP A 142 12.04 -6.48 8.11
CA ASP A 142 12.36 -7.77 8.74
C ASP A 142 12.86 -7.64 10.18
N GLN A 143 12.90 -6.42 10.70
CA GLN A 143 13.34 -6.11 12.06
C GLN A 143 12.32 -5.18 12.73
N LEU A 144 12.16 -5.34 14.05
CA LEU A 144 11.39 -4.39 14.84
C LEU A 144 12.21 -3.09 15.06
N PRO A 145 11.58 -1.90 15.02
CA PRO A 145 12.27 -0.65 15.26
C PRO A 145 12.76 -0.55 16.71
N SER A 146 13.93 0.07 16.89
CA SER A 146 14.48 0.38 18.21
C SER A 146 13.87 1.65 18.80
N GLN A 147 14.15 1.94 20.07
CA GLN A 147 13.77 3.21 20.72
C GLN A 147 14.24 4.43 19.91
N ALA A 148 15.46 4.39 19.36
CA ALA A 148 16.02 5.47 18.55
C ALA A 148 15.30 5.64 17.20
N VAL A 149 14.86 4.54 16.59
CA VAL A 149 14.04 4.59 15.36
C VAL A 149 12.67 5.20 15.67
N MET A 150 12.02 4.78 16.75
CA MET A 150 10.72 5.32 17.17
C MET A 150 10.82 6.80 17.56
N GLN A 151 11.90 7.22 18.23
CA GLN A 151 12.17 8.62 18.52
C GLN A 151 12.32 9.46 17.24
N LYS A 152 13.06 8.95 16.25
CA LYS A 152 13.20 9.64 14.95
C LYS A 152 11.86 9.83 14.24
N ILE A 153 10.96 8.86 14.34
CA ILE A 153 9.60 8.96 13.80
C ILE A 153 8.81 10.03 14.57
N ALA A 154 8.88 10.02 15.91
CA ALA A 154 8.24 11.03 16.77
C ALA A 154 8.69 12.45 16.41
N ASP A 155 10.01 12.67 16.30
CA ASP A 155 10.61 13.95 15.93
C ASP A 155 10.15 14.42 14.54
N GLY A 156 10.06 13.47 13.59
CA GLY A 156 9.57 13.75 12.24
C GLY A 156 8.10 14.15 12.20
N CYS A 157 7.28 13.58 13.06
CA CYS A 157 5.85 13.90 13.18
C CYS A 157 5.56 15.05 14.15
N ASN A 158 6.56 15.56 14.88
CA ASN A 158 6.42 16.56 15.93
C ASN A 158 5.41 16.15 17.03
N VAL A 159 5.49 14.90 17.48
CA VAL A 159 4.69 14.36 18.59
C VAL A 159 5.57 13.78 19.69
N ASP A 160 5.01 13.56 20.88
CA ASP A 160 5.70 12.79 21.92
C ASP A 160 5.91 11.34 21.46
N VAL A 161 7.09 10.78 21.71
CA VAL A 161 7.42 9.39 21.35
C VAL A 161 6.51 8.37 22.04
N ALA A 162 5.95 8.70 23.21
CA ALA A 162 4.94 7.87 23.88
C ALA A 162 3.62 7.77 23.09
N ASN A 163 3.37 8.72 22.18
CA ASN A 163 2.20 8.74 21.30
C ASN A 163 2.48 8.14 19.91
N VAL A 164 3.67 7.55 19.69
CA VAL A 164 4.00 6.89 18.43
C VAL A 164 3.66 5.40 18.49
N CYS A 165 2.92 4.96 17.47
CA CYS A 165 2.43 3.61 17.30
C CYS A 165 2.93 3.05 15.97
N ALA A 166 3.54 1.86 15.98
CA ALA A 166 4.01 1.20 14.76
C ALA A 166 3.42 -0.19 14.59
N VAL A 167 2.96 -0.52 13.38
CA VAL A 167 2.73 -1.90 12.96
C VAL A 167 3.86 -2.34 12.03
N VAL A 168 4.39 -3.56 12.21
CA VAL A 168 5.59 -4.01 11.50
C VAL A 168 5.38 -5.38 10.87
N ALA A 169 5.69 -5.53 9.59
CA ALA A 169 5.71 -6.83 8.92
C ALA A 169 6.75 -6.87 7.80
N PRO A 170 7.44 -7.99 7.58
CA PRO A 170 8.33 -8.16 6.43
C PRO A 170 7.53 -8.43 5.15
N THR A 171 8.11 -8.08 4.00
CA THR A 171 7.56 -8.40 2.66
C THR A 171 7.29 -9.91 2.53
N ALA A 172 8.22 -10.74 3.01
CA ALA A 172 8.16 -12.20 3.00
C ALA A 172 7.28 -12.78 4.13
N SER A 173 6.06 -12.26 4.30
CA SER A 173 5.06 -12.75 5.26
C SER A 173 3.66 -12.74 4.68
N VAL A 174 2.71 -13.35 5.40
CA VAL A 174 1.28 -13.30 5.05
C VAL A 174 0.78 -11.85 5.06
N VAL A 175 1.14 -11.09 6.10
CA VAL A 175 0.77 -9.67 6.23
C VAL A 175 1.40 -8.83 5.13
N GLY A 176 2.68 -9.07 4.81
CA GLY A 176 3.37 -8.42 3.68
C GLY A 176 2.67 -8.67 2.34
N SER A 177 2.27 -9.93 2.08
CA SER A 177 1.56 -10.27 0.84
C SER A 177 0.20 -9.59 0.74
N ILE A 178 -0.53 -9.51 1.87
CA ILE A 178 -1.84 -8.86 1.94
C ILE A 178 -1.74 -7.35 1.79
N GLN A 179 -0.89 -6.68 2.56
CA GLN A 179 -0.83 -5.22 2.55
C GLN A 179 -0.34 -4.67 1.21
N VAL A 180 0.61 -5.35 0.55
CA VAL A 180 1.08 -4.92 -0.76
C VAL A 180 0.01 -5.14 -1.83
N ALA A 181 -0.72 -6.28 -1.80
CA ALA A 181 -1.87 -6.46 -2.69
C ALA A 181 -3.00 -5.44 -2.40
N GLY A 182 -3.15 -5.04 -1.12
CA GLY A 182 -4.08 -4.00 -0.67
C GLY A 182 -3.76 -2.60 -1.18
N ARG A 183 -2.59 -2.39 -1.80
CA ARG A 183 -2.23 -1.15 -2.50
C ARG A 183 -2.78 -1.08 -3.92
N CYS A 184 -3.56 -2.07 -4.37
CA CYS A 184 -4.04 -2.10 -5.75
C CYS A 184 -4.73 -0.80 -6.18
N VAL A 185 -5.59 -0.21 -5.33
CA VAL A 185 -6.21 1.09 -5.59
C VAL A 185 -5.19 2.24 -5.56
N GLU A 186 -4.27 2.23 -4.59
CA GLU A 186 -3.21 3.24 -4.48
C GLU A 186 -2.34 3.32 -5.72
N THR A 187 -1.96 2.18 -6.33
CA THR A 187 -1.17 2.22 -7.57
C THR A 187 -1.88 2.94 -8.72
N ALA A 188 -3.22 2.92 -8.78
CA ALA A 188 -3.96 3.64 -9.81
C ALA A 188 -3.96 5.15 -9.53
N VAL A 189 -4.20 5.54 -8.27
CA VAL A 189 -4.21 6.94 -7.82
C VAL A 189 -2.81 7.55 -7.94
N TYR A 190 -1.78 6.83 -7.49
CA TYR A 190 -0.38 7.23 -7.61
C TYR A 190 0.05 7.35 -9.08
N ARG A 191 -0.37 6.41 -9.93
CA ARG A 191 -0.06 6.49 -11.36
C ARG A 191 -0.67 7.73 -12.02
N LEU A 192 -1.88 8.12 -11.64
CA LEU A 192 -2.51 9.35 -12.12
C LEU A 192 -1.72 10.59 -11.66
N GLU A 193 -1.32 10.65 -10.39
CA GLU A 193 -0.46 11.72 -9.87
C GLU A 193 0.87 11.81 -10.65
N GLN A 194 1.53 10.68 -10.92
CA GLN A 194 2.76 10.62 -11.72
C GLN A 194 2.58 11.09 -13.17
N LEU A 195 1.36 11.00 -13.70
CA LEU A 195 1.00 11.55 -15.00
C LEU A 195 0.62 13.04 -14.92
N HIS A 196 0.72 13.66 -13.75
CA HIS A 196 0.30 15.02 -13.43
C HIS A 196 -1.21 15.25 -13.57
N TYR A 197 -2.01 14.21 -13.34
CA TYR A 197 -3.45 14.34 -13.17
C TYR A 197 -3.77 14.74 -11.73
N ASP A 198 -4.77 15.61 -11.52
CA ASP A 198 -5.17 16.06 -10.18
C ASP A 198 -5.89 14.94 -9.43
N PRO A 199 -5.27 14.31 -8.40
CA PRO A 199 -5.87 13.19 -7.69
C PRO A 199 -7.13 13.59 -6.90
N LYS A 200 -7.36 14.88 -6.64
CA LYS A 200 -8.55 15.38 -5.94
C LYS A 200 -9.82 15.27 -6.79
N LYS A 201 -9.68 15.03 -8.10
CA LYS A 201 -10.80 14.77 -9.03
C LYS A 201 -11.38 13.37 -8.91
N ILE A 202 -10.70 12.46 -8.23
CA ILE A 202 -11.16 11.09 -7.99
C ILE A 202 -12.12 11.12 -6.80
N ILE A 203 -13.41 10.88 -7.06
CA ILE A 203 -14.48 10.91 -6.05
C ILE A 203 -14.38 9.70 -5.14
N CYS A 204 -14.32 8.51 -5.72
CA CYS A 204 -14.21 7.26 -4.99
C CYS A 204 -13.53 6.20 -5.87
N ALA A 205 -13.02 5.17 -5.22
CA ALA A 205 -12.32 4.09 -5.89
C ALA A 205 -12.63 2.75 -5.23
N CYS A 206 -12.72 1.70 -6.03
CA CYS A 206 -12.70 0.33 -5.54
C CYS A 206 -11.84 -0.54 -6.46
N GLY A 207 -11.23 -1.58 -5.90
CA GLY A 207 -10.30 -2.42 -6.64
C GLY A 207 -10.14 -3.79 -6.03
N SER A 208 -9.57 -4.69 -6.83
CA SER A 208 -9.29 -6.06 -6.41
C SER A 208 -7.94 -6.52 -6.94
N ALA A 209 -7.23 -7.30 -6.14
CA ALA A 209 -6.01 -7.99 -6.52
C ALA A 209 -5.94 -9.37 -5.85
N PRO A 210 -5.28 -10.36 -6.47
CA PRO A 210 -5.03 -11.65 -5.81
C PRO A 210 -4.09 -11.43 -4.63
N VAL A 211 -4.29 -12.15 -3.53
CA VAL A 211 -3.30 -12.20 -2.45
C VAL A 211 -2.24 -13.25 -2.85
N PRO A 212 -1.01 -12.84 -3.17
CA PRO A 212 -0.03 -13.73 -3.74
C PRO A 212 0.53 -14.70 -2.69
N PRO A 213 1.07 -15.88 -3.11
CA PRO A 213 1.73 -16.79 -2.19
C PRO A 213 2.98 -16.17 -1.55
N VAL A 214 3.16 -16.40 -0.25
CA VAL A 214 4.34 -15.94 0.50
C VAL A 214 5.61 -16.59 -0.07
N LYS A 215 6.59 -15.78 -0.45
CA LYS A 215 7.93 -16.25 -0.85
C LYS A 215 8.88 -16.17 0.34
N SER A 216 9.82 -17.09 0.43
CA SER A 216 10.79 -17.16 1.53
C SER A 216 11.97 -16.18 1.40
N ASP A 217 12.19 -15.63 0.20
CA ASP A 217 13.23 -14.64 -0.09
C ASP A 217 12.58 -13.27 -0.27
N SER A 218 13.05 -12.25 0.44
CA SER A 218 12.45 -10.92 0.44
C SER A 218 12.43 -10.27 -0.95
N THR A 219 13.43 -10.53 -1.79
CA THR A 219 13.49 -9.96 -3.16
C THR A 219 12.46 -10.63 -4.07
N LYS A 220 12.30 -11.95 -3.95
CA LYS A 220 11.23 -12.69 -4.65
C LYS A 220 9.85 -12.33 -4.11
N ALA A 221 9.72 -12.11 -2.80
CA ALA A 221 8.47 -11.66 -2.19
C ALA A 221 8.08 -10.30 -2.78
N MET A 222 8.99 -9.32 -2.78
CA MET A 222 8.78 -8.01 -3.40
C MET A 222 8.32 -8.11 -4.86
N GLY A 223 8.93 -8.99 -5.67
CA GLY A 223 8.47 -9.18 -7.04
C GLY A 223 7.08 -9.80 -7.13
N CYS A 224 6.86 -10.88 -6.38
CA CYS A 224 5.60 -11.60 -6.35
C CYS A 224 4.43 -10.74 -5.84
N THR A 225 4.69 -9.87 -4.86
CA THR A 225 3.66 -8.99 -4.30
C THR A 225 3.29 -7.85 -5.23
N ASN A 226 4.29 -7.22 -5.88
CA ASN A 226 4.01 -6.21 -6.89
C ASN A 226 3.29 -6.79 -8.11
N ASP A 227 3.65 -8.00 -8.54
CA ASP A 227 3.04 -8.68 -9.69
C ASP A 227 1.53 -8.92 -9.53
N ALA A 228 1.03 -9.01 -8.28
CA ALA A 228 -0.40 -9.11 -8.01
C ALA A 228 -1.18 -7.92 -8.57
N THR A 229 -0.63 -6.72 -8.44
CA THR A 229 -1.25 -5.49 -8.96
C THR A 229 -0.85 -5.24 -10.41
N ILE A 230 0.44 -5.38 -10.74
CA ILE A 230 0.97 -5.12 -12.10
C ILE A 230 0.27 -5.98 -13.15
N TYR A 231 0.02 -7.26 -12.84
CA TYR A 231 -0.52 -8.21 -13.81
C TYR A 231 -1.96 -8.62 -13.54
N TYR A 232 -2.52 -8.29 -12.38
CA TYR A 232 -3.91 -8.66 -12.06
C TYR A 232 -4.71 -7.61 -11.27
N GLY A 233 -4.15 -6.45 -10.94
CA GLY A 233 -4.90 -5.39 -10.26
C GLY A 233 -6.01 -4.85 -11.15
N GLN A 234 -7.26 -4.99 -10.73
CA GLN A 234 -8.45 -4.52 -11.45
C GLN A 234 -9.12 -3.42 -10.65
N ILE A 235 -9.10 -2.19 -11.17
CA ILE A 235 -9.50 -1.00 -10.44
C ILE A 235 -10.68 -0.32 -11.13
N ASN A 236 -11.62 0.18 -10.33
CA ASN A 236 -12.69 1.07 -10.76
C ASN A 236 -12.51 2.42 -10.08
N LEU A 237 -12.45 3.48 -10.88
CA LEU A 237 -12.39 4.86 -10.40
C LEU A 237 -13.66 5.59 -10.81
N THR A 238 -14.23 6.38 -9.89
CA THR A 238 -15.26 7.37 -10.22
C THR A 238 -14.61 8.75 -10.19
N ILE A 239 -14.71 9.49 -11.29
CA ILE A 239 -13.98 10.74 -11.53
C ILE A 239 -14.94 11.82 -12.02
N ASP A 240 -14.77 13.06 -11.52
CA ASP A 240 -15.51 14.25 -11.97
C ASP A 240 -14.57 15.20 -12.73
N ASP A 241 -14.20 14.79 -13.94
CA ASP A 241 -13.35 15.55 -14.86
C ASP A 241 -13.31 14.88 -16.25
N PRO A 242 -13.87 15.50 -17.30
CA PRO A 242 -13.82 14.95 -18.65
C PRO A 242 -12.39 14.91 -19.23
N GLY A 243 -11.45 15.67 -18.65
CA GLY A 243 -10.04 15.66 -19.01
C GLY A 243 -9.34 14.31 -18.80
N ILE A 244 -9.93 13.40 -18.02
CA ILE A 244 -9.40 12.05 -17.80
C ILE A 244 -9.21 11.25 -19.11
N ALA A 245 -9.97 11.60 -20.16
CA ALA A 245 -9.87 10.98 -21.47
C ALA A 245 -8.44 11.00 -22.06
N ASP A 246 -7.65 12.04 -21.76
CA ASP A 246 -6.30 12.21 -22.29
C ASP A 246 -5.25 11.32 -21.59
N TYR A 247 -5.64 10.60 -20.54
CA TYR A 247 -4.74 9.82 -19.69
C TYR A 247 -4.91 8.31 -19.85
N ILE A 248 -6.04 7.85 -20.38
CA ILE A 248 -6.49 6.45 -20.41
C ILE A 248 -5.40 5.50 -20.92
N ASP A 249 -4.74 5.85 -22.02
CA ASP A 249 -3.73 5.00 -22.70
C ASP A 249 -2.36 4.98 -22.01
N ARG A 250 -2.21 5.63 -20.85
CA ARG A 250 -0.95 5.74 -20.09
C ARG A 250 -1.06 5.21 -18.65
N ILE A 251 -2.28 4.95 -18.17
CA ILE A 251 -2.52 4.48 -16.80
C ILE A 251 -2.03 3.04 -16.60
N PRO A 252 -2.39 2.05 -17.43
CA PRO A 252 -2.13 0.66 -17.09
C PRO A 252 -0.65 0.29 -17.18
N SER A 253 -0.26 -0.71 -16.39
CA SER A 253 1.12 -1.23 -16.34
C SER A 253 1.65 -1.72 -17.70
N ASN A 254 0.78 -2.20 -18.58
CA ASN A 254 1.15 -2.70 -19.91
C ASN A 254 1.62 -1.62 -20.89
N THR A 255 1.53 -0.34 -20.49
CA THR A 255 2.07 0.79 -21.23
C THR A 255 3.57 1.01 -20.93
N SER A 256 4.09 0.38 -19.88
CA SER A 256 5.50 0.47 -19.49
C SER A 256 6.41 -0.33 -20.42
N SER A 257 7.58 0.23 -20.70
CA SER A 257 8.68 -0.45 -21.40
C SER A 257 9.25 -1.65 -20.63
N SER A 258 9.00 -1.74 -19.32
CA SER A 258 9.46 -2.82 -18.44
C SER A 258 8.43 -3.93 -18.22
N TYR A 259 7.28 -3.86 -18.90
CA TYR A 259 6.18 -4.83 -18.77
C TYR A 259 6.44 -6.16 -19.48
N GLY A 260 5.88 -7.25 -18.94
CA GLY A 260 5.70 -8.52 -19.65
C GLY A 260 6.40 -9.73 -19.02
N LYS A 261 7.14 -9.53 -17.92
CA LYS A 261 7.80 -10.59 -17.15
C LYS A 261 7.58 -10.39 -15.64
N PRO A 262 7.61 -11.45 -14.82
CA PRO A 262 7.54 -11.30 -13.38
C PRO A 262 8.53 -10.24 -12.87
N PHE A 263 8.11 -9.36 -11.96
CA PHE A 263 8.92 -8.21 -11.54
C PHE A 263 10.29 -8.61 -11.01
N TYR A 264 10.40 -9.77 -10.34
CA TYR A 264 11.71 -10.30 -9.92
C TYR A 264 12.65 -10.52 -11.10
N ASP A 265 12.16 -11.06 -12.23
CA ASP A 265 12.97 -11.28 -13.42
C ASP A 265 13.37 -9.95 -14.06
N THR A 266 12.43 -9.00 -14.18
CA THR A 266 12.69 -7.65 -14.67
C THR A 266 13.73 -6.92 -13.80
N PHE A 267 13.59 -7.01 -12.48
CA PHE A 267 14.50 -6.39 -11.52
C PHE A 267 15.89 -7.03 -11.55
N LYS A 268 15.96 -8.36 -11.72
CA LYS A 268 17.21 -9.09 -11.93
C LYS A 268 17.89 -8.68 -13.24
N GLU A 269 17.16 -8.54 -14.34
CA GLU A 269 17.69 -8.06 -15.63
C GLU A 269 18.22 -6.62 -15.53
N ALA A 270 17.62 -5.80 -14.68
CA ALA A 270 18.10 -4.47 -14.32
C ALA A 270 19.30 -4.46 -13.34
N ASN A 271 19.80 -5.63 -12.91
CA ASN A 271 20.83 -5.77 -11.87
C ASN A 271 20.41 -5.20 -10.50
N PHE A 272 19.14 -5.39 -10.13
CA PHE A 272 18.55 -4.93 -8.87
C PHE A 272 18.64 -3.40 -8.69
N ASP A 273 18.54 -2.67 -9.80
CA ASP A 273 18.64 -1.21 -9.84
C ASP A 273 17.28 -0.59 -10.24
N PHE A 274 16.57 -0.01 -9.27
CA PHE A 274 15.27 0.61 -9.50
C PHE A 274 15.31 1.76 -10.50
N PHE A 275 16.46 2.44 -10.68
CA PHE A 275 16.57 3.54 -11.65
C PHE A 275 16.52 3.08 -13.10
N LYS A 276 16.75 1.78 -13.35
CA LYS A 276 16.66 1.17 -14.68
C LYS A 276 15.27 0.58 -14.96
N ILE A 277 14.37 0.64 -13.98
CA ILE A 277 12.99 0.22 -14.13
C ILE A 277 12.15 1.44 -14.48
N ASP A 278 11.38 1.32 -15.55
CA ASP A 278 10.37 2.31 -15.90
C ASP A 278 9.31 2.38 -14.81
N GLN A 279 9.18 3.54 -14.17
CA GLN A 279 8.28 3.76 -13.04
C GLN A 279 6.80 3.58 -13.44
N GLY A 280 6.48 3.70 -14.74
CA GLY A 280 5.14 3.39 -15.24
C GLY A 280 4.72 1.93 -15.09
N LEU A 281 5.65 1.03 -14.71
CA LEU A 281 5.34 -0.36 -14.41
C LEU A 281 4.52 -0.51 -13.12
N PHE A 282 4.73 0.36 -12.13
CA PHE A 282 4.04 0.32 -10.84
C PHE A 282 2.63 0.92 -10.96
N ALA A 283 1.79 0.21 -11.70
CA ALA A 283 0.44 0.60 -12.07
C ALA A 283 -0.46 -0.64 -12.09
N PRO A 284 -1.79 -0.46 -12.03
CA PRO A 284 -2.73 -1.58 -12.13
C PRO A 284 -2.70 -2.23 -13.52
N ALA A 285 -3.09 -3.50 -13.58
CA ALA A 285 -3.22 -4.24 -14.83
C ALA A 285 -4.39 -3.73 -15.69
N GLU A 286 -5.53 -3.45 -15.06
CA GLU A 286 -6.76 -3.01 -15.73
C GLU A 286 -7.48 -1.94 -14.91
N VAL A 287 -7.98 -0.91 -15.59
CA VAL A 287 -8.74 0.18 -14.97
C VAL A 287 -10.03 0.43 -15.76
N THR A 288 -11.14 0.56 -15.03
CA THR A 288 -12.40 1.11 -15.52
C THR A 288 -12.63 2.46 -14.86
N ILE A 289 -12.96 3.47 -15.64
CA ILE A 289 -13.20 4.84 -15.17
C ILE A 289 -14.64 5.22 -15.50
N ASN A 290 -15.40 5.55 -14.45
CA ASN A 290 -16.72 6.15 -14.55
C ASN A 290 -16.57 7.68 -14.43
N GLU A 291 -16.62 8.39 -15.56
CA GLU A 291 -16.55 9.84 -15.62
C GLU A 291 -17.98 10.40 -15.50
N VAL A 292 -18.25 11.14 -14.42
CA VAL A 292 -19.63 11.47 -14.03
C VAL A 292 -20.17 12.76 -14.62
N SER A 293 -19.30 13.69 -15.07
CA SER A 293 -19.76 14.97 -15.60
C SER A 293 -20.43 14.82 -16.97
N GLU A 294 -19.97 13.89 -17.80
CA GLU A 294 -20.53 13.55 -19.10
C GLU A 294 -21.20 12.16 -19.13
N GLY A 295 -21.08 11.37 -18.06
CA GLY A 295 -21.64 10.02 -17.95
C GLY A 295 -20.93 8.99 -18.84
N LYS A 296 -19.63 9.19 -19.09
CA LYS A 296 -18.82 8.31 -19.94
C LYS A 296 -18.13 7.23 -19.13
N VAL A 297 -17.94 6.07 -19.76
CA VAL A 297 -17.17 4.96 -19.18
C VAL A 297 -15.99 4.66 -20.08
N TYR A 298 -14.81 4.61 -19.48
CA TYR A 298 -13.57 4.24 -20.14
C TYR A 298 -13.02 2.96 -19.54
N ARG A 299 -12.36 2.14 -20.36
CA ARG A 299 -11.66 0.94 -19.92
C ARG A 299 -10.31 0.86 -20.60
N CYS A 300 -9.25 0.62 -19.84
CA CYS A 300 -7.90 0.43 -20.34
C CYS A 300 -7.14 -0.65 -19.59
N GLY A 301 -6.10 -1.16 -20.25
CA GLY A 301 -5.29 -2.24 -19.71
C GLY A 301 -5.95 -3.61 -19.91
N ALA A 302 -5.33 -4.63 -19.33
CA ALA A 302 -5.82 -5.99 -19.31
C ALA A 302 -5.05 -6.79 -18.25
N VAL A 303 -5.74 -7.72 -17.60
CA VAL A 303 -5.08 -8.73 -16.76
C VAL A 303 -4.19 -9.64 -17.61
N ASN A 304 -3.03 -10.00 -17.07
CA ASN A 304 -2.13 -10.98 -17.66
C ASN A 304 -1.99 -12.17 -16.71
N THR A 305 -2.94 -13.09 -16.88
CA THR A 305 -3.05 -14.29 -16.03
C THR A 305 -1.81 -15.16 -16.09
N GLU A 306 -1.12 -15.22 -17.23
CA GLU A 306 0.03 -16.09 -17.42
C GLU A 306 1.24 -15.59 -16.63
N VAL A 307 1.55 -14.29 -16.74
CA VAL A 307 2.66 -13.70 -15.97
C VAL A 307 2.36 -13.71 -14.47
N ALA A 308 1.12 -13.43 -14.06
CA ALA A 308 0.71 -13.52 -12.67
C ALA A 308 0.91 -14.94 -12.11
N LEU A 309 0.39 -15.97 -12.77
CA LEU A 309 0.52 -17.36 -12.32
C LEU A 309 1.98 -17.84 -12.34
N LYS A 310 2.79 -17.42 -13.33
CA LYS A 310 4.23 -17.69 -13.35
C LYS A 310 4.95 -17.07 -12.16
N SER A 311 4.67 -15.80 -11.85
CA SER A 311 5.23 -15.11 -10.68
C SER A 311 4.87 -15.83 -9.36
N PHE A 312 3.62 -16.25 -9.25
CA PHE A 312 3.09 -16.95 -8.08
C PHE A 312 3.64 -18.38 -7.97
N GLY A 313 4.18 -18.95 -9.05
CA GLY A 313 4.78 -20.28 -9.10
C GLY A 313 3.80 -21.40 -9.42
N TYR A 314 2.70 -21.07 -10.10
CA TYR A 314 1.72 -22.03 -10.60
C TYR A 314 1.97 -22.45 -12.06
N LEU A 315 2.91 -21.79 -12.75
CA LEU A 315 3.43 -22.10 -14.08
C LEU A 315 4.96 -22.09 -14.03
#